data_AF-A0A6I6DUT0-F1
#
_entry.id   AF-A0A6I6DUT0-F1
#
_cell.length_a   1.000
_cell.length_b   1.000
_cell.length_c   1.000
_cell.angle_alpha   90.00
_cell.angle_beta   90.00
_cell.angle_gamma   90.00
#
_symmetry.space_group_name_H-M   'P 1'
#
loop_
_entity.id
_entity.type
_entity.pdbx_description
1 polymer ?
#
loop_
_entity_poly.entity_id
_entity_poly.type
_entity_poly.pdbx_seq_one_letter_code
_entity_poly.pdbx_strand_id
1 'polypeptide(L)'
;MASRKHDMFRVALMLKAKGRYGRSIIEGICEYMKSTRIHWDFLLEEDFRSSPASLLEWKGDGVIADFDDPMLTSLLTKVDMPVVGIGGTWQMNSPAIRSLSYVASDNVELVRLAYQHLIDMGLPRFACYSIESTIMNPWAVERARAFRQFVEADGHQAEIFEGIPTHALVWQNILEDLARWLDRLPKPIGIIAVTDSRARQVLQACSIAGYAVPEEVAIIGIDDDPLLRSLSRIAISSVAQGTHQMGRTAAKMLHRQLTGTPLRERHMVVRPEGVNAQASTRHSSIMNTYILRARYFIRQFGSLGIKAAQVAEHVGCSRATLDMHFMRTLGKTLHDELLSFRLERSQHLLSETNLSYSDVAMQSGFTSLQYMYSVYRREMGCTPVEYRKARCAGLL
;
A
#
# COMPACT_ATOMS: atom_id res chain seq x y z
N MET A 1 -11.38 -13.41 52.32
CA MET A 1 -10.63 -13.71 51.07
C MET A 1 -11.64 -14.12 50.02
N ALA A 2 -12.08 -13.19 49.17
CA ALA A 2 -13.04 -13.46 48.10
C ALA A 2 -12.28 -13.69 46.79
N SER A 3 -12.53 -14.86 46.20
CA SER A 3 -12.12 -15.34 44.88
C SER A 3 -11.94 -14.24 43.81
N ARG A 4 -10.70 -14.05 43.30
CA ARG A 4 -10.43 -13.30 42.07
C ARG A 4 -11.14 -13.98 40.90
N LYS A 5 -12.29 -13.45 40.48
CA LYS A 5 -12.89 -13.76 39.18
C LYS A 5 -11.82 -13.50 38.10
N HIS A 6 -11.73 -14.36 37.10
CA HIS A 6 -10.93 -14.08 35.90
C HIS A 6 -11.34 -12.70 35.36
N ASP A 7 -10.41 -11.73 35.39
CA ASP A 7 -10.67 -10.34 35.03
C ASP A 7 -10.90 -10.22 33.52
N MET A 8 -12.16 -10.45 33.11
CA MET A 8 -12.64 -10.20 31.76
C MET A 8 -12.95 -8.72 31.63
N PHE A 9 -12.11 -7.99 30.89
CA PHE A 9 -12.27 -6.56 30.65
C PHE A 9 -13.12 -6.30 29.41
N ARG A 10 -13.99 -5.29 29.47
CA ARG A 10 -14.78 -4.79 28.35
C ARG A 10 -14.04 -3.62 27.69
N VAL A 11 -13.63 -3.80 26.45
CA VAL A 11 -12.80 -2.83 25.71
C VAL A 11 -13.51 -2.36 24.45
N ALA A 12 -13.60 -1.05 24.24
CA ALA A 12 -14.13 -0.48 23.01
C ALA A 12 -13.01 -0.26 21.99
N LEU A 13 -13.27 -0.66 20.75
CA LEU A 13 -12.38 -0.43 19.61
C LEU A 13 -13.00 0.62 18.68
N MET A 14 -12.57 1.87 18.82
CA MET A 14 -13.04 3.00 18.02
C MET A 14 -12.11 3.23 16.82
N LEU A 15 -12.01 2.21 15.95
CA LEU A 15 -11.12 2.19 14.78
C LEU A 15 -11.93 2.05 13.49
N LYS A 16 -11.54 2.79 12.44
CA LYS A 16 -12.20 2.73 11.12
C LYS A 16 -11.83 1.43 10.39
N ALA A 17 -12.70 0.42 10.42
CA ALA A 17 -12.46 -0.85 9.72
C ALA A 17 -12.69 -0.81 8.20
N LYS A 18 -12.94 0.37 7.62
CA LYS A 18 -13.15 0.53 6.16
C LYS A 18 -11.86 0.32 5.36
N GLY A 19 -10.70 0.70 5.89
CA GLY A 19 -9.40 0.61 5.21
C GLY A 19 -8.45 -0.41 5.84
N ARG A 20 -7.37 -0.77 5.12
CA ARG A 20 -6.32 -1.68 5.61
C ARG A 20 -5.73 -1.25 6.95
N TYR A 21 -5.54 0.06 7.14
CA TYR A 21 -4.95 0.64 8.36
C TYR A 21 -5.66 0.17 9.63
N GLY A 22 -6.97 0.44 9.76
CA GLY A 22 -7.74 0.05 10.95
C GLY A 22 -7.87 -1.46 11.12
N ARG A 23 -8.04 -2.21 10.01
CA ARG A 23 -8.14 -3.68 10.06
C ARG A 23 -6.86 -4.33 10.57
N SER A 24 -5.70 -3.89 10.07
CA SER A 24 -4.41 -4.43 10.48
C SER A 24 -4.07 -4.11 11.94
N ILE A 25 -4.49 -2.95 12.45
CA ILE A 25 -4.42 -2.65 13.89
C ILE A 25 -5.27 -3.63 14.69
N ILE A 26 -6.52 -3.90 14.28
CA ILE A 26 -7.40 -4.86 14.96
C ILE A 26 -6.80 -6.28 14.92
N GLU A 27 -6.19 -6.68 13.79
CA GLU A 27 -5.45 -7.94 13.68
C GLU A 27 -4.33 -8.03 14.72
N GLY A 28 -3.53 -6.96 14.87
CA GLY A 28 -2.45 -6.88 15.87
C GLY A 28 -2.94 -6.94 17.32
N ILE A 29 -4.09 -6.33 17.62
CA ILE A 29 -4.75 -6.45 18.93
C ILE A 29 -5.16 -7.90 19.18
N CYS A 30 -5.80 -8.54 18.20
CA CYS A 30 -6.20 -9.94 18.28
C CYS A 30 -5.00 -10.88 18.49
N GLU A 31 -3.87 -10.63 17.80
CA GLU A 31 -2.65 -11.42 17.98
C GLU A 31 -2.11 -11.28 19.41
N TYR A 32 -2.06 -10.06 19.95
CA TYR A 32 -1.61 -9.84 21.32
C TYR A 32 -2.41 -10.70 22.31
N MET A 33 -3.74 -10.70 22.20
CA MET A 33 -4.61 -11.49 23.08
C MET A 33 -4.37 -12.99 22.94
N LYS A 34 -4.29 -13.50 21.69
CA LYS A 34 -4.00 -14.92 21.43
C LYS A 34 -2.66 -15.34 22.04
N SER A 35 -1.63 -14.51 21.89
CA SER A 35 -0.27 -14.80 22.37
C SER A 35 -0.14 -14.76 23.90
N THR A 36 -0.99 -13.99 24.58
CA THR A 36 -0.94 -13.77 26.04
C THR A 36 -2.03 -14.52 26.81
N ARG A 37 -2.99 -15.15 26.11
CA ARG A 37 -4.17 -15.82 26.68
C ARG A 37 -5.02 -14.90 27.57
N ILE A 38 -5.07 -13.61 27.23
CA ILE A 38 -5.93 -12.62 27.88
C ILE A 38 -7.30 -12.65 27.22
N HIS A 39 -8.37 -12.53 28.02
CA HIS A 39 -9.75 -12.49 27.56
C HIS A 39 -10.34 -11.10 27.76
N TRP A 40 -10.69 -10.43 26.66
CA TRP A 40 -11.44 -9.18 26.64
C TRP A 40 -12.72 -9.35 25.83
N ASP A 41 -13.77 -8.69 26.27
CA ASP A 41 -15.00 -8.52 25.51
C ASP A 41 -14.92 -7.23 24.72
N PHE A 42 -15.03 -7.31 23.39
CA PHE A 42 -14.93 -6.13 22.53
C PHE A 42 -16.27 -5.52 22.22
N LEU A 43 -16.35 -4.19 22.37
CA LEU A 43 -17.36 -3.38 21.71
C LEU A 43 -16.80 -2.87 20.37
N LEU A 44 -17.47 -3.26 19.28
CA LEU A 44 -17.26 -2.79 17.92
C LEU A 44 -18.59 -2.23 17.42
N GLU A 45 -18.67 -0.92 17.12
CA GLU A 45 -19.90 -0.34 16.59
C GLU A 45 -20.17 -0.82 15.15
N GLU A 46 -21.41 -1.23 14.87
CA GLU A 46 -21.81 -1.88 13.60
C GLU A 46 -21.55 -1.00 12.37
N ASP A 47 -21.73 0.32 12.50
CA ASP A 47 -21.51 1.26 11.39
C ASP A 47 -20.03 1.55 11.13
N PHE A 48 -19.12 1.13 12.02
CA PHE A 48 -17.71 1.55 12.08
C PHE A 48 -17.51 3.08 11.99
N ARG A 49 -18.60 3.83 12.18
CA ARG A 49 -18.66 5.28 12.34
C ARG A 49 -18.67 5.48 13.83
N SER A 50 -17.48 5.58 14.40
CA SER A 50 -17.27 5.81 15.82
C SER A 50 -18.15 6.98 16.28
N SER A 51 -19.35 6.72 16.80
CA SER A 51 -20.23 7.77 17.29
C SER A 51 -19.68 8.17 18.65
N PRO A 52 -19.12 9.37 18.81
CA PRO A 52 -18.41 9.70 20.05
C PRO A 52 -19.37 9.75 21.26
N ALA A 53 -20.66 10.01 21.04
CA ALA A 53 -21.61 10.26 22.13
C ALA A 53 -22.02 8.99 22.90
N SER A 54 -22.15 7.84 22.23
CA SER A 54 -22.55 6.56 22.84
C SER A 54 -21.53 6.09 23.90
N LEU A 55 -20.27 6.45 23.72
CA LEU A 55 -19.17 5.98 24.56
C LEU A 55 -19.13 6.66 25.94
N LEU A 56 -19.70 7.87 26.09
CA LEU A 56 -19.76 8.57 27.38
C LEU A 56 -20.67 7.85 28.39
N GLU A 57 -21.71 7.19 27.89
CA GLU A 57 -22.68 6.45 28.71
C GLU A 57 -22.29 4.97 28.85
N TRP A 58 -21.34 4.50 28.03
CA TRP A 58 -20.92 3.12 28.01
C TRP A 58 -20.04 2.77 29.22
N LYS A 59 -20.46 1.74 29.97
CA LYS A 59 -19.72 1.22 31.14
C LYS A 59 -18.71 0.17 30.70
N GLY A 60 -17.62 0.61 30.06
CA GLY A 60 -16.47 -0.22 29.73
C GLY A 60 -15.30 -0.05 30.69
N ASP A 61 -14.27 -0.87 30.49
CA ASP A 61 -13.05 -0.84 31.29
C ASP A 61 -11.91 -0.09 30.56
N GLY A 62 -11.95 0.00 29.22
CA GLY A 62 -10.95 0.78 28.47
C GLY A 62 -11.26 0.95 26.98
N VAL A 63 -10.47 1.79 26.31
CA VAL A 63 -10.69 2.17 24.90
C VAL A 63 -9.38 2.17 24.11
N ILE A 64 -9.43 1.62 22.89
CA ILE A 64 -8.42 1.84 21.85
C ILE A 64 -9.08 2.59 20.70
N ALA A 65 -8.53 3.73 20.28
CA ALA A 65 -9.20 4.60 19.31
C ALA A 65 -8.26 5.23 18.28
N ASP A 66 -8.83 5.57 17.13
CA ASP A 66 -8.22 6.36 16.07
C ASP A 66 -8.19 7.84 16.46
N PHE A 67 -7.00 8.35 16.80
CA PHE A 67 -6.76 9.73 17.19
C PHE A 67 -6.33 10.61 16.01
N ASP A 68 -6.29 10.07 14.78
CA ASP A 68 -6.32 10.91 13.58
C ASP A 68 -7.74 11.49 13.35
N ASP A 69 -8.74 11.01 14.11
CA ASP A 69 -10.07 11.61 14.18
C ASP A 69 -10.15 12.73 15.26
N PRO A 70 -10.35 13.99 14.88
CA PRO A 70 -10.42 15.10 15.83
C PRO A 70 -11.58 14.96 16.83
N MET A 71 -12.70 14.35 16.41
CA MET A 71 -13.87 14.19 17.26
C MET A 71 -13.61 13.18 18.38
N LEU A 72 -12.98 12.04 18.05
CA LEU A 72 -12.58 11.05 19.05
C LEU A 72 -11.52 11.61 20.00
N THR A 73 -10.55 12.34 19.47
CA THR A 73 -9.53 13.01 20.30
C THR A 73 -10.18 13.96 21.32
N SER A 74 -11.11 14.81 20.89
CA SER A 74 -11.78 15.79 21.76
C SER A 74 -12.66 15.15 22.85
N LEU A 75 -13.23 13.97 22.55
CA LEU A 75 -14.07 13.21 23.47
C LEU A 75 -13.22 12.43 24.49
N LEU A 76 -12.31 11.60 23.99
CA LEU A 76 -11.56 10.62 24.78
C LEU A 76 -10.48 11.23 25.67
N THR A 77 -10.21 12.53 25.51
CA THR A 77 -9.34 13.27 26.42
C THR A 77 -10.06 13.69 27.71
N LYS A 78 -11.37 13.49 27.80
CA LYS A 78 -12.21 13.89 28.93
C LYS A 78 -12.80 12.71 29.71
N VAL A 79 -12.49 11.47 29.31
CA VAL A 79 -13.00 10.27 29.97
C VAL A 79 -12.02 9.77 31.03
N ASP A 80 -12.56 9.26 32.14
CA ASP A 80 -11.76 8.77 33.27
C ASP A 80 -11.22 7.35 33.08
N MET A 81 -11.75 6.60 32.10
CA MET A 81 -11.30 5.25 31.80
C MET A 81 -9.96 5.22 31.04
N PRO A 82 -9.15 4.16 31.19
CA PRO A 82 -7.94 3.96 30.40
C PRO A 82 -8.17 4.05 28.88
N VAL A 83 -7.43 4.96 28.23
CA VAL A 83 -7.45 5.15 26.77
C VAL A 83 -6.03 4.98 26.20
N VAL A 84 -5.96 4.24 25.10
CA VAL A 84 -4.79 4.21 24.21
C VAL A 84 -5.17 4.74 22.83
N GLY A 85 -4.61 5.89 22.46
CA GLY A 85 -4.77 6.47 21.14
C GLY A 85 -3.81 5.87 20.11
N ILE A 86 -4.26 5.81 18.85
CA ILE A 86 -3.45 5.37 17.72
C ILE A 86 -3.58 6.42 16.60
N GLY A 87 -2.49 6.82 15.96
CA GLY A 87 -2.53 7.76 14.84
C GLY A 87 -1.14 8.13 14.31
N GLY A 88 -1.00 9.31 13.71
CA GLY A 88 0.28 9.81 13.19
C GLY A 88 1.18 10.51 14.22
N THR A 89 2.47 10.61 13.89
CA THR A 89 3.48 11.33 14.71
C THR A 89 3.16 12.81 14.94
N TRP A 90 2.43 13.47 14.04
CA TRP A 90 2.03 14.88 14.18
C TRP A 90 1.32 15.18 15.52
N GLN A 91 0.57 14.21 16.06
CA GLN A 91 -0.23 14.36 17.27
C GLN A 91 0.62 14.22 18.54
N MET A 92 1.85 13.69 18.45
CA MET A 92 2.72 13.40 19.61
C MET A 92 3.04 14.62 20.47
N ASN A 93 3.14 15.78 19.82
CA ASN A 93 3.43 17.04 20.52
C ASN A 93 2.17 17.77 21.00
N SER A 94 0.98 17.22 20.74
CA SER A 94 -0.29 17.82 21.14
C SER A 94 -0.47 17.77 22.66
N PRO A 95 -0.79 18.92 23.31
CA PRO A 95 -1.15 18.93 24.71
C PRO A 95 -2.30 17.97 25.06
N ALA A 96 -3.20 17.73 24.09
CA ALA A 96 -4.38 16.89 24.26
C ALA A 96 -4.02 15.43 24.64
N ILE A 97 -2.90 14.90 24.14
CA ILE A 97 -2.53 13.49 24.38
C ILE A 97 -1.40 13.32 25.40
N ARG A 98 -0.94 14.40 26.04
CA ARG A 98 0.25 14.37 26.92
C ARG A 98 0.11 13.39 28.09
N SER A 99 -1.08 13.26 28.66
CA SER A 99 -1.39 12.33 29.75
C SER A 99 -1.78 10.93 29.27
N LEU A 100 -2.18 10.80 28.00
CA LEU A 100 -2.69 9.58 27.42
C LEU A 100 -1.56 8.67 26.91
N SER A 101 -1.87 7.38 26.81
CA SER A 101 -1.02 6.46 26.08
C SER A 101 -1.30 6.56 24.59
N TYR A 102 -0.25 6.57 23.78
CA TYR A 102 -0.34 6.84 22.35
C TYR A 102 0.63 5.97 21.57
N VAL A 103 0.16 5.41 20.46
CA VAL A 103 0.97 4.66 19.51
C VAL A 103 0.92 5.37 18.15
N ALA A 104 2.07 5.90 17.73
CA ALA A 104 2.20 6.70 16.52
C ALA A 104 2.80 5.90 15.36
N SER A 105 2.30 6.13 14.15
CA SER A 105 2.95 5.74 12.89
C SER A 105 3.95 6.82 12.48
N ASP A 106 5.19 6.43 12.18
CA ASP A 106 6.27 7.34 11.81
C ASP A 106 6.12 7.87 10.38
N ASN A 107 5.35 8.95 10.21
CA ASN A 107 5.06 9.53 8.89
C ASN A 107 6.29 10.06 8.16
N VAL A 108 7.30 10.53 8.89
CA VAL A 108 8.54 11.02 8.29
C VAL A 108 9.34 9.84 7.73
N GLU A 109 9.47 8.77 8.51
CA GLU A 109 10.16 7.56 8.07
C GLU A 109 9.44 6.85 6.92
N LEU A 110 8.10 6.84 6.91
CA LEU A 110 7.30 6.33 5.79
C LEU A 110 7.69 6.98 4.46
N VAL A 111 7.73 8.31 4.46
CA VAL A 111 8.09 9.08 3.26
C VAL A 111 9.57 8.91 2.93
N ARG A 112 10.44 8.84 3.93
CA ARG A 112 11.88 8.59 3.74
C ARG A 112 12.12 7.26 3.02
N LEU A 113 11.45 6.18 3.44
CA LEU A 113 11.56 4.87 2.80
C LEU A 113 11.03 4.88 1.37
N ALA A 114 9.89 5.54 1.12
CA ALA A 114 9.36 5.68 -0.23
C ALA A 114 10.31 6.47 -1.15
N TYR A 115 10.87 7.56 -0.63
CA TYR A 115 11.80 8.43 -1.35
C TYR A 115 13.11 7.71 -1.68
N GLN A 116 13.74 7.08 -0.67
CA GLN A 116 14.95 6.30 -0.84
C GLN A 116 14.75 5.17 -1.85
N HIS A 117 13.61 4.47 -1.79
CA HIS A 117 13.30 3.42 -2.75
C HIS A 117 13.28 3.94 -4.20
N LEU A 118 12.68 5.11 -4.45
CA LEU A 118 12.67 5.68 -5.80
C LEU A 118 14.08 6.13 -6.25
N ILE A 119 14.90 6.66 -5.34
CA ILE A 119 16.33 6.96 -5.59
C ILE A 119 17.09 5.69 -5.95
N ASP A 120 16.92 4.61 -5.18
CA ASP A 120 17.59 3.34 -5.40
C ASP A 120 17.20 2.71 -6.74
N MET A 121 16.01 3.02 -7.26
CA MET A 121 15.56 2.64 -8.60
C MET A 121 16.13 3.52 -9.73
N GLY A 122 16.97 4.51 -9.39
CA GLY A 122 17.69 5.36 -10.33
C GLY A 122 16.84 6.50 -10.92
N LEU A 123 15.74 6.87 -10.28
CA LEU A 123 14.91 7.98 -10.76
C LEU A 123 15.58 9.32 -10.44
N PRO A 124 15.65 10.26 -11.40
CA PRO A 124 16.34 11.54 -11.21
C PRO A 124 15.44 12.64 -10.64
N ARG A 125 14.13 12.40 -10.56
CA ARG A 125 13.12 13.42 -10.27
C ARG A 125 11.98 12.80 -9.48
N PHE A 126 11.39 13.62 -8.60
CA PHE A 126 10.38 13.16 -7.67
C PHE A 126 9.25 14.18 -7.55
N ALA A 127 8.02 13.69 -7.42
CA ALA A 127 6.84 14.48 -7.10
C ALA A 127 6.02 13.76 -6.03
N CYS A 128 5.16 14.53 -5.35
CA CYS A 128 4.25 14.00 -4.34
C CYS A 128 2.80 14.26 -4.74
N TYR A 129 1.97 13.22 -4.67
CA TYR A 129 0.52 13.35 -4.77
C TYR A 129 -0.14 13.24 -3.39
N SER A 130 -0.64 14.37 -2.91
CA SER A 130 -1.27 14.52 -1.60
C SER A 130 -2.79 14.65 -1.68
N ILE A 131 -3.43 14.86 -0.53
CA ILE A 131 -4.82 15.29 -0.38
C ILE A 131 -4.85 16.70 0.18
N GLU A 132 -5.91 17.44 -0.13
CA GLU A 132 -6.26 18.72 0.48
C GLU A 132 -5.97 18.74 1.99
N SER A 133 -5.21 19.76 2.40
CA SER A 133 -4.81 20.00 3.78
C SER A 133 -6.01 20.45 4.63
N THR A 134 -6.71 19.49 5.21
CA THR A 134 -7.80 19.72 6.17
C THR A 134 -7.45 19.16 7.54
N ILE A 135 -8.19 19.59 8.56
CA ILE A 135 -8.10 19.02 9.92
C ILE A 135 -8.38 17.51 9.98
N MET A 136 -8.98 16.94 8.93
CA MET A 136 -9.31 15.52 8.83
C MET A 136 -8.14 14.66 8.33
N ASN A 137 -7.12 15.27 7.70
CA ASN A 137 -5.97 14.54 7.14
C ASN A 137 -4.62 15.14 7.54
N PRO A 138 -4.35 15.37 8.84
CA PRO A 138 -3.10 15.96 9.31
C PRO A 138 -1.86 15.12 8.96
N TRP A 139 -2.02 13.80 8.90
CA TRP A 139 -1.00 12.87 8.41
C TRP A 139 -0.57 13.16 6.95
N ALA A 140 -1.45 13.67 6.10
CA ALA A 140 -1.11 14.01 4.72
C ALA A 140 -0.21 15.25 4.65
N VAL A 141 -0.49 16.23 5.51
CA VAL A 141 0.33 17.45 5.66
C VAL A 141 1.72 17.10 6.17
N GLU A 142 1.80 16.21 7.16
CA GLU A 142 3.07 15.72 7.70
C GLU A 142 3.90 14.98 6.62
N ARG A 143 3.27 14.08 5.87
CA ARG A 143 3.91 13.35 4.76
C ARG A 143 4.39 14.29 3.64
N ALA A 144 3.56 15.25 3.23
CA ALA A 144 3.92 16.23 2.20
C ALA A 144 5.07 17.14 2.66
N ARG A 145 5.10 17.52 3.94
CA ARG A 145 6.22 18.28 4.53
C ARG A 145 7.51 17.46 4.53
N ALA A 146 7.47 16.19 4.96
CA ALA A 146 8.63 15.30 4.94
C ALA A 146 9.18 15.13 3.52
N PHE A 147 8.31 14.92 2.53
CA PHE A 147 8.71 14.84 1.12
C PHE A 147 9.46 16.10 0.67
N ARG A 148 8.90 17.29 0.94
CA ARG A 148 9.54 18.56 0.60
C ARG A 148 10.94 18.67 1.21
N GLN A 149 11.06 18.34 2.51
CA GLN A 149 12.34 18.39 3.21
C GLN A 149 13.41 17.50 2.57
N PHE A 150 13.06 16.27 2.17
CA PHE A 150 14.02 15.37 1.55
C PHE A 150 14.43 15.83 0.14
N VAL A 151 13.47 16.25 -0.68
CA VAL A 151 13.74 16.70 -2.05
C VAL A 151 14.58 17.98 -2.07
N GLU A 152 14.28 18.94 -1.19
CA GLU A 152 15.04 20.18 -1.07
C GLU A 152 16.44 19.95 -0.48
N ALA A 153 16.60 18.98 0.43
CA ALA A 153 17.90 18.60 0.97
C ALA A 153 18.82 18.01 -0.12
N ASP A 154 18.25 17.33 -1.12
CA ASP A 154 18.98 16.82 -2.28
C ASP A 154 19.15 17.88 -3.39
N GLY A 155 18.77 19.14 -3.14
CA GLY A 155 18.96 20.26 -4.06
C GLY A 155 17.95 20.33 -5.21
N HIS A 156 16.84 19.60 -5.10
CA HIS A 156 15.78 19.57 -6.10
C HIS A 156 14.57 20.41 -5.65
N GLN A 157 13.76 20.88 -6.61
CA GLN A 157 12.50 21.56 -6.31
C GLN A 157 11.40 20.54 -6.03
N ALA A 158 10.72 20.68 -4.89
CA ALA A 158 9.62 19.80 -4.52
C ALA A 158 8.32 20.13 -5.30
N GLU A 159 7.90 19.20 -6.15
CA GLU A 159 6.60 19.25 -6.85
C GLU A 159 5.54 18.49 -6.03
N ILE A 160 4.54 19.20 -5.51
CA ILE A 160 3.44 18.61 -4.74
C ILE A 160 2.10 19.01 -5.34
N PHE A 161 1.28 18.01 -5.65
CA PHE A 161 -0.10 18.22 -6.09
C PHE A 161 -1.08 17.77 -5.01
N GLU A 162 -1.91 18.70 -4.55
CA GLU A 162 -2.96 18.41 -3.56
C GLU A 162 -4.26 18.07 -4.28
N GLY A 163 -4.68 16.81 -4.21
CA GLY A 163 -5.96 16.38 -4.78
C GLY A 163 -7.13 16.61 -3.83
N ILE A 164 -8.34 16.71 -4.38
CA ILE A 164 -9.58 16.77 -3.60
C ILE A 164 -10.03 15.38 -3.10
N PRO A 165 -10.86 15.30 -2.05
CA PRO A 165 -11.49 14.05 -1.61
C PRO A 165 -12.28 13.37 -2.73
N THR A 166 -12.26 12.03 -2.74
CA THR A 166 -12.83 11.25 -3.86
C THR A 166 -14.31 10.94 -3.63
N HIS A 167 -15.15 11.45 -4.52
CA HIS A 167 -16.57 11.13 -4.62
C HIS A 167 -16.94 10.83 -6.07
N ALA A 168 -18.01 10.06 -6.28
CA ALA A 168 -18.43 9.63 -7.62
C ALA A 168 -18.60 10.81 -8.60
N LEU A 169 -19.17 11.93 -8.12
CA LEU A 169 -19.45 13.12 -8.93
C LEU A 169 -18.19 13.86 -9.42
N VAL A 170 -17.07 13.74 -8.72
CA VAL A 170 -15.82 14.45 -9.04
C VAL A 170 -14.73 13.53 -9.57
N TRP A 171 -14.98 12.22 -9.64
CA TRP A 171 -13.97 11.22 -9.95
C TRP A 171 -13.31 11.45 -11.32
N GLN A 172 -14.11 11.80 -12.33
CA GLN A 172 -13.59 12.08 -13.66
C GLN A 172 -12.71 13.34 -13.69
N ASN A 173 -13.16 14.43 -13.05
CA ASN A 173 -12.39 15.67 -12.94
C ASN A 173 -11.05 15.45 -12.24
N ILE A 174 -11.02 14.65 -11.17
CA ILE A 174 -9.78 14.30 -10.46
C ILE A 174 -8.77 13.64 -11.42
N LEU A 175 -9.22 12.71 -12.27
CA LEU A 175 -8.33 12.01 -13.19
C LEU A 175 -7.84 12.92 -14.33
N GLU A 176 -8.68 13.82 -14.82
CA GLU A 176 -8.31 14.81 -15.84
C GLU A 176 -7.33 15.87 -15.30
N ASP A 177 -7.53 16.33 -14.06
CA ASP A 177 -6.60 17.22 -13.36
C ASP A 177 -5.24 16.53 -13.14
N LEU A 178 -5.25 15.28 -12.68
CA LEU A 178 -4.04 14.48 -12.52
C LEU A 178 -3.32 14.26 -13.85
N ALA A 179 -4.05 13.96 -14.94
CA ALA A 179 -3.46 13.81 -16.27
C ALA A 179 -2.77 15.11 -16.73
N ARG A 180 -3.41 16.27 -16.53
CA ARG A 180 -2.84 17.59 -16.83
C ARG A 180 -1.61 17.91 -15.97
N TRP A 181 -1.62 17.51 -14.70
CA TRP A 181 -0.46 17.67 -13.82
C TRP A 181 0.70 16.79 -14.28
N LEU A 182 0.44 15.51 -14.53
CA LEU A 182 1.43 14.55 -15.06
C LEU A 182 2.05 15.05 -16.38
N ASP A 183 1.27 15.74 -17.22
CA ASP A 183 1.75 16.28 -18.50
C ASP A 183 2.89 17.29 -18.34
N ARG A 184 2.79 18.15 -17.32
CA ARG A 184 3.76 19.21 -17.04
C ARG A 184 5.05 18.70 -16.38
N LEU A 185 4.99 17.52 -15.75
CA LEU A 185 6.14 16.95 -15.06
C LEU A 185 7.17 16.41 -16.07
N PRO A 186 8.47 16.67 -15.90
CA PRO A 186 9.48 16.07 -16.74
C PRO A 186 9.69 14.58 -16.41
N LYS A 187 9.81 13.74 -17.44
CA LYS A 187 9.97 12.28 -17.33
C LYS A 187 11.44 11.86 -17.55
N PRO A 188 11.91 10.74 -16.97
CA PRO A 188 11.20 9.87 -16.02
C PRO A 188 11.06 10.53 -14.64
N ILE A 189 9.98 10.19 -13.92
CA ILE A 189 9.68 10.73 -12.59
C ILE A 189 9.14 9.66 -11.64
N GLY A 190 9.54 9.73 -10.38
CA GLY A 190 8.95 8.97 -9.28
C GLY A 190 7.87 9.77 -8.55
N ILE A 191 6.69 9.19 -8.35
CA ILE A 191 5.59 9.81 -7.62
C ILE A 191 5.36 9.06 -6.32
N ILE A 192 5.50 9.77 -5.20
CA ILE A 192 5.09 9.31 -3.88
C ILE A 192 3.67 9.77 -3.64
N ALA A 193 2.73 8.83 -3.49
CA ALA A 193 1.37 9.15 -3.10
C ALA A 193 1.19 8.96 -1.59
N VAL A 194 0.50 9.90 -0.94
CA VAL A 194 0.31 9.85 0.52
C VAL A 194 -0.54 8.68 1.00
N THR A 195 -1.25 7.97 0.11
CA THR A 195 -1.93 6.69 0.38
C THR A 195 -1.94 5.79 -0.87
N ASP A 196 -2.20 4.50 -0.71
CA ASP A 196 -2.40 3.56 -1.82
C ASP A 196 -3.62 3.93 -2.69
N SER A 197 -4.66 4.52 -2.08
CA SER A 197 -5.83 5.01 -2.82
C SER A 197 -5.45 6.15 -3.77
N ARG A 198 -4.55 7.05 -3.33
CA ARG A 198 -4.01 8.14 -4.14
C ARG A 198 -3.06 7.60 -5.22
N ALA A 199 -2.20 6.63 -4.88
CA ALA A 199 -1.34 5.96 -5.86
C ALA A 199 -2.14 5.34 -7.01
N ARG A 200 -3.28 4.72 -6.67
CA ARG A 200 -4.21 4.14 -7.66
C ARG A 200 -4.78 5.19 -8.62
N GLN A 201 -5.09 6.39 -8.13
CA GLN A 201 -5.57 7.49 -8.98
C GLN A 201 -4.50 7.96 -9.96
N VAL A 202 -3.25 8.05 -9.51
CA VAL A 202 -2.11 8.36 -10.40
C VAL A 202 -2.01 7.28 -11.49
N LEU A 203 -2.11 6.00 -11.13
CA LEU A 203 -2.09 4.91 -12.10
C LEU A 203 -3.24 5.00 -13.11
N GLN A 204 -4.45 5.35 -12.67
CA GLN A 204 -5.60 5.59 -13.55
C GLN A 204 -5.37 6.78 -14.49
N ALA A 205 -4.82 7.88 -13.99
CA ALA A 205 -4.49 9.06 -14.79
C ALA A 205 -3.38 8.76 -15.81
N CYS A 206 -2.36 7.98 -15.45
CA CYS A 206 -1.35 7.49 -16.40
C CYS A 206 -1.99 6.68 -17.53
N SER A 207 -2.98 5.83 -17.21
CA SER A 207 -3.69 5.05 -18.22
C SER A 207 -4.52 5.92 -19.18
N ILE A 208 -5.07 7.03 -18.71
CA ILE A 208 -5.83 7.99 -19.54
C ILE A 208 -4.88 8.81 -20.42
N ALA A 209 -3.77 9.27 -19.84
CA ALA A 209 -2.79 10.12 -20.52
C ALA A 209 -1.79 9.35 -21.40
N GLY A 210 -1.78 8.00 -21.32
CA GLY A 210 -0.86 7.15 -22.09
C GLY A 210 0.57 7.13 -21.54
N TYR A 211 0.77 7.43 -20.25
CA TYR A 211 2.08 7.39 -19.60
C TYR A 211 2.45 5.98 -19.13
N ALA A 212 3.64 5.53 -19.50
CA ALA A 212 4.17 4.23 -19.11
C ALA A 212 4.57 4.19 -17.62
N VAL A 213 4.04 3.21 -16.89
CA VAL A 213 4.39 2.91 -15.50
C VAL A 213 5.13 1.56 -15.44
N PRO A 214 6.35 1.46 -14.86
CA PRO A 214 7.09 2.49 -14.12
C PRO A 214 8.07 3.34 -14.95
N GLU A 215 8.06 3.19 -16.27
CA GLU A 215 9.13 3.71 -17.13
C GLU A 215 9.17 5.23 -17.27
N GLU A 216 8.02 5.85 -17.50
CA GLU A 216 7.89 7.31 -17.55
C GLU A 216 7.47 7.86 -16.20
N VAL A 217 6.59 7.13 -15.50
CA VAL A 217 6.06 7.48 -14.18
C VAL A 217 6.13 6.26 -13.27
N ALA A 218 7.09 6.23 -12.35
CA ALA A 218 7.12 5.26 -11.27
C ALA A 218 6.22 5.74 -10.13
N ILE A 219 5.49 4.84 -9.47
CA ILE A 219 4.46 5.19 -8.49
C ILE A 219 4.66 4.33 -7.24
N ILE A 220 4.79 4.96 -6.08
CA ILE A 220 4.80 4.30 -4.77
C ILE A 220 3.70 4.90 -3.88
N GLY A 221 2.94 4.04 -3.22
CA GLY A 221 1.96 4.41 -2.21
C GLY A 221 2.47 4.18 -0.79
N ILE A 222 1.57 4.38 0.16
CA ILE A 222 1.75 4.13 1.59
C ILE A 222 0.44 3.49 2.04
N ASP A 223 0.49 2.35 2.74
CA ASP A 223 -0.60 1.62 3.44
C ASP A 223 -0.45 0.08 3.28
N ASP A 224 0.22 -0.37 2.21
CA ASP A 224 0.30 -1.77 1.74
C ASP A 224 -1.06 -2.48 1.76
N ASP A 225 -2.04 -1.89 1.07
CA ASP A 225 -3.41 -2.42 0.98
C ASP A 225 -3.52 -3.50 -0.12
N PRO A 226 -3.69 -4.79 0.25
CA PRO A 226 -3.77 -5.88 -0.73
C PRO A 226 -5.01 -5.78 -1.63
N LEU A 227 -6.10 -5.16 -1.14
CA LEU A 227 -7.32 -4.98 -1.93
C LEU A 227 -7.09 -3.96 -3.03
N LEU A 228 -6.50 -2.81 -2.71
CA LEU A 228 -6.20 -1.77 -3.70
C LEU A 228 -5.16 -2.23 -4.73
N ARG A 229 -4.19 -3.03 -4.29
CA ARG A 229 -3.25 -3.72 -5.20
C ARG A 229 -3.98 -4.64 -6.17
N SER A 230 -4.96 -5.41 -5.70
CA SER A 230 -5.75 -6.35 -6.52
C SER A 230 -6.71 -5.66 -7.50
N LEU A 231 -7.16 -4.44 -7.18
CA LEU A 231 -8.02 -3.63 -8.06
C LEU A 231 -7.26 -2.95 -9.21
N SER A 232 -5.93 -3.10 -9.25
CA SER A 232 -5.05 -2.43 -10.22
C SER A 232 -4.40 -3.45 -11.13
N ARG A 233 -4.32 -3.16 -12.44
CA ARG A 233 -3.65 -4.04 -13.42
C ARG A 233 -2.13 -4.08 -13.24
N ILE A 234 -1.54 -2.95 -12.82
CA ILE A 234 -0.15 -2.87 -12.38
C ILE A 234 -0.16 -2.85 -10.86
N ALA A 235 0.50 -3.84 -10.26
CA ALA A 235 0.65 -3.91 -8.81
C ALA A 235 1.42 -2.68 -8.31
N ILE A 236 0.81 -1.95 -7.37
CA ILE A 236 1.35 -0.72 -6.79
C ILE A 236 2.31 -1.09 -5.66
N SER A 237 3.51 -0.52 -5.69
CA SER A 237 4.50 -0.64 -4.64
C SER A 237 4.06 0.23 -3.47
N SER A 238 4.25 -0.21 -2.25
CA SER A 238 3.75 0.53 -1.09
C SER A 238 4.66 0.38 0.13
N VAL A 239 4.70 1.40 0.98
CA VAL A 239 5.34 1.32 2.29
C VAL A 239 4.37 0.78 3.31
N ALA A 240 4.74 -0.32 3.97
CA ALA A 240 3.96 -0.94 5.03
C ALA A 240 4.22 -0.23 6.37
N GLN A 241 3.18 0.30 6.99
CA GLN A 241 3.34 1.21 8.14
C GLN A 241 3.70 0.53 9.47
N GLY A 242 3.58 -0.80 9.58
CA GLY A 242 3.70 -1.47 10.88
C GLY A 242 2.43 -1.45 11.71
N THR A 243 1.27 -1.27 11.08
CA THR A 243 -0.06 -1.22 11.73
C THR A 243 -0.36 -2.43 12.61
N HIS A 244 0.13 -3.60 12.22
CA HIS A 244 0.01 -4.81 13.02
C HIS A 244 0.77 -4.68 14.36
N GLN A 245 2.02 -4.20 14.31
CA GLN A 245 2.81 -3.91 15.51
C GLN A 245 2.20 -2.76 16.33
N MET A 246 1.56 -1.76 15.69
CA MET A 246 0.82 -0.71 16.39
C MET A 246 -0.31 -1.28 17.24
N GLY A 247 -1.15 -2.14 16.66
CA GLY A 247 -2.24 -2.80 17.37
C GLY A 247 -1.75 -3.65 18.56
N ARG A 248 -0.70 -4.45 18.34
CA ARG A 248 -0.08 -5.26 19.40
C ARG A 248 0.46 -4.40 20.54
N THR A 249 1.09 -3.27 20.21
CA THR A 249 1.64 -2.32 21.18
C THR A 249 0.52 -1.64 21.96
N ALA A 250 -0.54 -1.20 21.28
CA ALA A 250 -1.68 -0.55 21.92
C ALA A 250 -2.41 -1.49 22.91
N ALA A 251 -2.66 -2.74 22.51
CA ALA A 251 -3.24 -3.75 23.38
C ALA A 251 -2.38 -4.02 24.62
N LYS A 252 -1.05 -4.11 24.43
CA LYS A 252 -0.09 -4.26 25.55
C LYS A 252 -0.14 -3.09 26.52
N MET A 253 -0.19 -1.87 26.01
CA MET A 253 -0.25 -0.66 26.83
C MET A 253 -1.56 -0.60 27.62
N LEU A 254 -2.69 -0.84 26.96
CA LEU A 254 -3.99 -0.84 27.62
C LEU A 254 -4.07 -1.94 28.68
N HIS A 255 -3.60 -3.15 28.38
CA HIS A 255 -3.57 -4.24 29.36
C HIS A 255 -2.79 -3.88 30.63
N ARG A 256 -1.65 -3.21 30.48
CA ARG A 256 -0.86 -2.74 31.64
C ARG A 256 -1.62 -1.69 32.44
N GLN A 257 -2.30 -0.76 31.79
CA GLN A 257 -3.14 0.24 32.48
C GLN A 257 -4.28 -0.43 33.26
N LEU A 258 -5.01 -1.36 32.63
CA LEU A 258 -6.12 -2.09 33.23
C LEU A 258 -5.71 -2.92 34.46
N THR A 259 -4.48 -3.45 34.44
CA THR A 259 -3.93 -4.27 35.55
C THR A 259 -3.14 -3.47 36.58
N GLY A 260 -3.07 -2.14 36.45
CA GLY A 260 -2.30 -1.27 37.34
C GLY A 260 -0.77 -1.43 37.21
N THR A 261 -0.28 -2.02 36.12
CA THR A 261 1.15 -2.16 35.85
C THR A 261 1.70 -0.86 35.23
N PRO A 262 2.80 -0.28 35.76
CA PRO A 262 3.34 0.96 35.22
C PRO A 262 3.85 0.81 33.78
N LEU A 263 3.62 1.84 32.97
CA LEU A 263 4.20 1.97 31.63
C LEU A 263 5.57 2.65 31.72
N ARG A 264 6.55 2.12 30.97
CA ARG A 264 7.88 2.76 30.83
C ARG A 264 7.79 4.02 29.97
N GLU A 265 7.08 3.91 28.85
CA GLU A 265 6.84 5.00 27.90
C GLU A 265 5.34 5.07 27.62
N ARG A 266 4.79 6.29 27.64
CA ARG A 266 3.37 6.54 27.31
C ARG A 266 3.19 6.78 25.81
N HIS A 267 4.21 7.24 25.11
CA HIS A 267 4.15 7.49 23.67
C HIS A 267 5.15 6.58 22.97
N MET A 268 4.64 5.73 22.08
CA MET A 268 5.43 4.76 21.32
C MET A 268 5.37 5.13 19.85
N VAL A 269 6.52 5.24 19.18
CA VAL A 269 6.58 5.36 17.72
C VAL A 269 6.85 3.98 17.14
N VAL A 270 5.98 3.54 16.22
CA VAL A 270 6.17 2.32 15.45
C VAL A 270 6.79 2.70 14.11
N ARG A 271 7.96 2.11 13.83
CA ARG A 271 8.62 2.27 12.54
C ARG A 271 7.92 1.43 11.47
N PRO A 272 7.97 1.86 10.20
CA PRO A 272 7.47 1.07 9.09
C PRO A 272 8.19 -0.27 8.96
N GLU A 273 7.49 -1.28 8.44
CA GLU A 273 8.04 -2.62 8.21
C GLU A 273 8.98 -2.65 7.00
N GLY A 274 8.77 -1.75 6.03
CA GLY A 274 9.59 -1.64 4.83
C GLY A 274 8.77 -1.32 3.59
N VAL A 275 9.42 -1.42 2.43
CA VAL A 275 8.79 -1.23 1.13
C VAL A 275 8.42 -2.58 0.53
N ASN A 276 7.13 -2.76 0.25
CA ASN A 276 6.65 -3.86 -0.58
C ASN A 276 6.80 -3.45 -2.06
N ALA A 277 7.95 -3.79 -2.66
CA ALA A 277 8.28 -3.42 -4.03
C ALA A 277 7.50 -4.25 -5.06
N GLN A 278 6.74 -3.56 -5.91
CA GLN A 278 5.87 -4.14 -6.94
C GLN A 278 6.18 -3.56 -8.32
N ALA A 279 5.42 -3.97 -9.34
CA ALA A 279 5.65 -3.58 -10.72
C ALA A 279 5.67 -2.06 -10.97
N SER A 280 4.95 -1.27 -10.17
CA SER A 280 4.86 0.20 -10.34
C SER A 280 6.14 0.98 -10.02
N THR A 281 7.18 0.35 -9.47
CA THR A 281 8.47 1.00 -9.20
C THR A 281 9.67 0.24 -9.75
N ARG A 282 9.47 -0.87 -10.49
CA ARG A 282 10.55 -1.63 -11.16
C ARG A 282 11.08 -0.87 -12.38
N HIS A 283 11.54 0.36 -12.14
CA HIS A 283 12.11 1.25 -13.14
C HIS A 283 13.46 0.69 -13.60
N SER A 284 13.76 0.87 -14.88
CA SER A 284 15.02 0.47 -15.50
C SER A 284 15.56 1.70 -16.21
N SER A 285 16.68 2.23 -15.73
CA SER A 285 17.27 3.53 -16.13
C SER A 285 17.70 3.63 -17.59
N ILE A 286 17.60 2.55 -18.36
CA ILE A 286 18.01 2.48 -19.75
C ILE A 286 16.87 1.89 -20.56
N MET A 287 15.97 2.71 -21.14
CA MET A 287 15.35 2.31 -22.41
C MET A 287 14.87 3.45 -23.30
N ASN A 288 14.89 3.12 -24.59
CA ASN A 288 14.13 3.74 -25.65
C ASN A 288 12.62 3.81 -25.35
N THR A 289 11.97 4.98 -25.55
CA THR A 289 10.53 5.24 -25.38
C THR A 289 9.62 4.20 -26.04
N TYR A 290 10.00 3.64 -27.19
CA TYR A 290 9.27 2.55 -27.85
C TYR A 290 9.14 1.31 -26.95
N ILE A 291 10.21 0.97 -26.24
CA ILE A 291 10.23 -0.17 -25.30
C ILE A 291 9.46 0.17 -24.03
N LEU A 292 9.58 1.40 -23.54
CA LEU A 292 8.85 1.85 -22.36
C LEU A 292 7.34 1.68 -22.56
N ARG A 293 6.80 2.20 -23.67
CA ARG A 293 5.39 2.07 -24.04
C ARG A 293 4.98 0.61 -24.27
N ALA A 294 5.84 -0.18 -24.90
CA ALA A 294 5.57 -1.61 -25.13
C ALA A 294 5.43 -2.38 -23.82
N ARG A 295 6.38 -2.23 -22.89
CA ARG A 295 6.34 -2.93 -21.60
C ARG A 295 5.17 -2.49 -20.74
N TYR A 296 4.79 -1.21 -20.79
CA TYR A 296 3.59 -0.72 -20.13
C TYR A 296 2.32 -1.40 -20.65
N PHE A 297 2.16 -1.44 -21.97
CA PHE A 297 1.03 -2.12 -22.59
C PHE A 297 0.99 -3.62 -22.25
N ILE A 298 2.16 -4.27 -22.23
CA ILE A 298 2.30 -5.68 -21.81
C ILE A 298 1.86 -5.86 -20.35
N ARG A 299 2.26 -4.99 -19.42
CA ARG A 299 1.82 -5.11 -18.02
C ARG A 299 0.32 -4.90 -17.84
N GLN A 300 -0.29 -4.02 -18.63
CA GLN A 300 -1.72 -3.72 -18.56
C GLN A 300 -2.60 -4.82 -19.17
N PHE A 301 -2.18 -5.38 -20.31
CA PHE A 301 -3.03 -6.23 -21.15
C PHE A 301 -2.44 -7.62 -21.42
N GLY A 302 -1.23 -7.90 -20.93
CA GLY A 302 -0.51 -9.16 -21.15
C GLY A 302 -1.31 -10.40 -20.76
N SER A 303 -2.06 -10.30 -19.67
CA SER A 303 -2.93 -11.38 -19.15
C SER A 303 -4.14 -11.67 -20.05
N LEU A 304 -4.47 -10.79 -21.00
CA LEU A 304 -5.56 -10.98 -21.96
C LEU A 304 -5.13 -11.74 -23.22
N GLY A 305 -3.90 -12.28 -23.25
CA GLY A 305 -3.41 -13.05 -24.40
C GLY A 305 -3.07 -12.19 -25.62
N ILE A 306 -2.72 -10.92 -25.41
CA ILE A 306 -2.32 -10.00 -26.50
C ILE A 306 -1.16 -10.56 -27.32
N LYS A 307 -1.17 -10.24 -28.62
CA LYS A 307 -0.13 -10.62 -29.59
C LYS A 307 0.88 -9.48 -29.79
N ALA A 308 2.09 -9.82 -30.20
CA ALA A 308 3.16 -8.85 -30.49
C ALA A 308 2.73 -7.74 -31.47
N ALA A 309 1.87 -8.05 -32.45
CA ALA A 309 1.33 -7.06 -33.39
C ALA A 309 0.51 -5.97 -32.69
N GLN A 310 -0.31 -6.33 -31.69
CA GLN A 310 -1.13 -5.39 -30.93
C GLN A 310 -0.26 -4.46 -30.06
N VAL A 311 0.87 -4.96 -29.57
CA VAL A 311 1.84 -4.13 -28.83
C VAL A 311 2.49 -3.12 -29.78
N ALA A 312 2.94 -3.56 -30.95
CA ALA A 312 3.56 -2.68 -31.94
C ALA A 312 2.60 -1.58 -32.43
N GLU A 313 1.33 -1.95 -32.67
CA GLU A 313 0.25 -1.02 -33.01
C GLU A 313 0.03 0.03 -31.91
N HIS A 314 -0.09 -0.39 -30.65
CA HIS A 314 -0.25 0.54 -29.52
C HIS A 314 0.91 1.52 -29.38
N VAL A 315 2.13 1.06 -29.61
CA VAL A 315 3.33 1.89 -29.52
C VAL A 315 3.43 2.86 -30.71
N GLY A 316 2.78 2.56 -31.83
CA GLY A 316 2.80 3.38 -33.04
C GLY A 316 4.00 3.10 -33.94
N CYS A 317 4.48 1.85 -34.02
CA CYS A 317 5.58 1.45 -34.90
C CYS A 317 5.40 0.06 -35.51
N SER A 318 6.24 -0.28 -36.50
CA SER A 318 6.22 -1.62 -37.08
C SER A 318 6.76 -2.66 -36.08
N ARG A 319 6.28 -3.91 -36.19
CA ARG A 319 6.79 -5.02 -35.36
C ARG A 319 8.31 -5.19 -35.49
N ALA A 320 8.85 -5.11 -36.71
CA ALA A 320 10.28 -5.26 -36.95
C ALA A 320 11.09 -4.15 -36.26
N THR A 321 10.59 -2.91 -36.30
CA THR A 321 11.18 -1.78 -35.57
C THR A 321 11.17 -2.01 -34.07
N LEU A 322 10.05 -2.50 -33.54
CA LEU A 322 9.93 -2.76 -32.11
C LEU A 322 10.85 -3.91 -31.66
N ASP A 323 10.87 -5.02 -32.40
CA ASP A 323 11.79 -6.14 -32.14
C ASP A 323 13.26 -5.71 -32.20
N MET A 324 13.64 -4.83 -33.14
CA MET A 324 14.99 -4.26 -33.20
C MET A 324 15.32 -3.43 -31.96
N HIS A 325 14.39 -2.61 -31.47
CA HIS A 325 14.58 -1.86 -30.23
C HIS A 325 14.74 -2.80 -29.03
N PHE A 326 13.88 -3.82 -28.92
CA PHE A 326 13.93 -4.84 -27.88
C PHE A 326 15.28 -5.59 -27.89
N MET A 327 15.74 -6.07 -29.06
CA MET A 327 17.03 -6.75 -29.17
C MET A 327 18.20 -5.84 -28.80
N ARG A 328 18.22 -4.60 -29.29
CA ARG A 328 19.32 -3.66 -29.03
C ARG A 328 19.44 -3.26 -27.56
N THR A 329 18.32 -3.21 -26.85
CA THR A 329 18.28 -2.64 -25.49
C THR A 329 18.21 -3.70 -24.41
N LEU A 330 17.52 -4.81 -24.66
CA LEU A 330 17.28 -5.89 -23.70
C LEU A 330 17.91 -7.24 -24.09
N GLY A 331 18.48 -7.36 -25.29
CA GLY A 331 19.04 -8.62 -25.78
C GLY A 331 18.00 -9.73 -26.01
N LYS A 332 16.71 -9.38 -26.08
CA LYS A 332 15.60 -10.32 -26.29
C LYS A 332 14.54 -9.72 -27.18
N THR A 333 13.68 -10.55 -27.79
CA THR A 333 12.59 -10.08 -28.67
C THR A 333 11.37 -9.59 -27.88
N LEU A 334 10.45 -8.90 -28.57
CA LEU A 334 9.13 -8.56 -28.00
C LEU A 334 8.33 -9.82 -27.62
N HIS A 335 8.50 -10.90 -28.38
CA HIS A 335 7.86 -12.18 -28.05
C HIS A 335 8.39 -12.76 -26.75
N ASP A 336 9.70 -12.67 -26.51
CA ASP A 336 10.33 -13.16 -25.27
C ASP A 336 9.91 -12.33 -24.06
N GLU A 337 9.72 -11.01 -24.21
CA GLU A 337 9.17 -10.16 -23.15
C GLU A 337 7.74 -10.55 -22.80
N LEU A 338 6.88 -10.76 -23.80
CA LEU A 338 5.51 -11.24 -23.59
C LEU A 338 5.50 -12.60 -22.88
N LEU A 339 6.39 -13.51 -23.28
CA LEU A 339 6.51 -14.82 -22.67
C LEU A 339 6.98 -14.73 -21.21
N SER A 340 7.99 -13.90 -20.93
CA SER A 340 8.49 -13.63 -19.59
C SER A 340 7.38 -13.10 -18.68
N PHE A 341 6.61 -12.12 -19.16
CA PHE A 341 5.46 -11.59 -18.42
C PHE A 341 4.42 -12.67 -18.07
N ARG A 342 4.04 -13.51 -19.05
CA ARG A 342 3.07 -14.60 -18.82
C ARG A 342 3.59 -15.62 -17.82
N LEU A 343 4.89 -15.92 -17.89
CA LEU A 343 5.55 -16.83 -16.98
C LEU A 343 5.52 -16.27 -15.54
N GLU A 344 5.99 -15.04 -15.32
CA GLU A 344 5.93 -14.37 -14.01
C GLU A 344 4.51 -14.33 -13.45
N ARG A 345 3.52 -13.98 -14.28
CA ARG A 345 2.11 -13.94 -13.87
C ARG A 345 1.60 -15.31 -13.44
N SER A 346 1.94 -16.37 -14.19
CA SER A 346 1.55 -17.73 -13.84
C SER A 346 2.20 -18.23 -12.56
N GLN A 347 3.48 -17.90 -12.33
CA GLN A 347 4.18 -18.26 -11.10
C GLN A 347 3.51 -17.64 -9.88
N HIS A 348 3.11 -16.38 -9.98
CA HIS A 348 2.38 -15.67 -8.94
C HIS A 348 1.02 -16.34 -8.67
N LEU A 349 0.22 -16.62 -9.70
CA LEU A 349 -1.07 -17.31 -9.54
C LEU A 349 -0.91 -18.72 -8.96
N LEU A 350 0.13 -19.46 -9.35
CA LEU A 350 0.41 -20.79 -8.80
C LEU A 350 0.76 -20.75 -7.31
N SER A 351 1.39 -19.65 -6.86
CA SER A 351 1.89 -19.49 -5.49
C SER A 351 0.82 -18.93 -4.55
N GLU A 352 -0.04 -18.03 -5.03
CA GLU A 352 -1.00 -17.31 -4.18
C GLU A 352 -2.42 -17.88 -4.26
N THR A 353 -2.71 -18.80 -5.20
CA THR A 353 -4.08 -19.28 -5.42
C THR A 353 -4.16 -20.78 -5.63
N ASN A 354 -5.34 -21.34 -5.35
CA ASN A 354 -5.72 -22.73 -5.61
C ASN A 354 -6.42 -22.92 -6.96
N LEU A 355 -6.21 -22.00 -7.92
CA LEU A 355 -6.82 -22.09 -9.25
C LEU A 355 -6.40 -23.36 -9.99
N SER A 356 -7.29 -23.86 -10.86
CA SER A 356 -6.98 -24.99 -11.75
C SER A 356 -5.85 -24.59 -12.71
N TYR A 357 -5.05 -25.55 -13.16
CA TYR A 357 -3.94 -25.25 -14.08
C TYR A 357 -4.43 -24.67 -15.42
N SER A 358 -5.64 -25.05 -15.85
CA SER A 358 -6.30 -24.47 -17.03
C SER A 358 -6.60 -22.99 -16.82
N ASP A 359 -7.16 -22.64 -15.66
CA ASP A 359 -7.47 -21.24 -15.32
C ASP A 359 -6.21 -20.40 -15.17
N VAL A 360 -5.16 -20.96 -14.55
CA VAL A 360 -3.86 -20.30 -14.45
C VAL A 360 -3.30 -19.98 -15.83
N ALA A 361 -3.37 -20.91 -16.79
CA ALA A 361 -2.91 -20.69 -18.16
C ALA A 361 -3.67 -19.52 -18.81
N MET A 362 -5.01 -19.55 -18.73
CA MET A 362 -5.87 -18.52 -19.30
C MET A 362 -5.64 -17.15 -18.65
N GLN A 363 -5.64 -17.07 -17.31
CA GLN A 363 -5.49 -15.81 -16.57
C GLN A 363 -4.09 -15.22 -16.61
N SER A 364 -3.09 -16.01 -17.01
CA SER A 364 -1.73 -15.52 -17.24
C SER A 364 -1.49 -15.07 -18.67
N GLY A 365 -2.46 -15.26 -19.58
CA GLY A 365 -2.36 -14.88 -20.99
C GLY A 365 -1.73 -15.94 -21.90
N PHE A 366 -1.60 -17.20 -21.46
CA PHE A 366 -1.24 -18.30 -22.35
C PHE A 366 -2.41 -18.68 -23.26
N THR A 367 -2.11 -19.07 -24.50
CA THR A 367 -3.14 -19.49 -25.47
C THR A 367 -3.70 -20.88 -25.20
N SER A 368 -2.95 -21.73 -24.49
CA SER A 368 -3.41 -23.06 -24.08
C SER A 368 -2.61 -23.59 -22.89
N LEU A 369 -3.23 -24.54 -22.17
CA LEU A 369 -2.59 -25.27 -21.07
C LEU A 369 -1.34 -26.02 -21.54
N GLN A 370 -1.43 -26.69 -22.70
CA GLN A 370 -0.33 -27.45 -23.29
C GLN A 370 0.87 -26.54 -23.60
N TYR A 371 0.59 -25.34 -24.14
CA TYR A 371 1.64 -24.37 -24.41
C TYR A 371 2.31 -23.90 -23.11
N MET A 372 1.54 -23.59 -22.06
CA MET A 372 2.10 -23.24 -20.75
C MET A 372 3.04 -24.33 -20.21
N TYR A 373 2.66 -25.61 -20.30
CA TYR A 373 3.53 -26.73 -19.87
C TYR A 373 4.81 -26.82 -20.68
N SER A 374 4.73 -26.63 -22.00
CA SER A 374 5.92 -26.65 -22.87
C SER A 374 6.89 -25.52 -22.54
N VAL A 375 6.37 -24.33 -22.24
CA VAL A 375 7.17 -23.16 -21.86
C VAL A 375 7.82 -23.37 -20.50
N TYR A 376 7.09 -23.89 -19.51
CA TYR A 376 7.66 -24.20 -18.19
C TYR A 376 8.81 -25.21 -18.29
N ARG A 377 8.67 -26.28 -19.07
CA ARG A 377 9.77 -27.25 -19.26
C ARG A 377 10.98 -26.61 -19.93
N ARG A 378 10.76 -25.73 -20.91
CA ARG A 378 11.83 -25.08 -21.68
C ARG A 378 12.56 -24.02 -20.86
N GLU A 379 11.84 -23.13 -20.19
CA GLU A 379 12.40 -21.96 -19.50
C GLU A 379 12.76 -22.22 -18.03
N MET A 380 12.04 -23.11 -17.35
CA MET A 380 12.18 -23.35 -15.90
C MET A 380 12.67 -24.75 -15.54
N GLY A 381 12.83 -25.65 -16.53
CA GLY A 381 13.25 -27.03 -16.30
C GLY A 381 12.26 -27.89 -15.49
N CYS A 382 11.06 -27.39 -15.22
CA CYS A 382 10.02 -28.07 -14.43
C CYS A 382 8.64 -27.88 -15.07
N THR A 383 7.63 -28.58 -14.56
CA THR A 383 6.22 -28.38 -14.94
C THR A 383 5.52 -27.42 -13.97
N PRO A 384 4.38 -26.80 -14.36
CA PRO A 384 3.58 -25.96 -13.45
C PRO A 384 3.14 -26.70 -12.16
N VAL A 385 2.93 -28.02 -12.25
CA VAL A 385 2.57 -28.87 -11.10
C VAL A 385 3.74 -28.99 -10.13
N GLU A 386 4.93 -29.29 -10.66
CA GLU A 386 6.16 -29.40 -9.86
C GLU A 386 6.51 -28.05 -9.22
N TYR A 387 6.36 -26.95 -9.97
CA TYR A 387 6.58 -25.60 -9.45
C TYR A 387 5.67 -25.30 -8.24
N ARG A 388 4.36 -25.55 -8.34
CA ARG A 388 3.42 -25.34 -7.23
C ARG A 388 3.77 -26.22 -6.03
N LYS A 389 4.10 -27.50 -6.24
CA LYS A 389 4.50 -28.42 -5.17
C LYS A 389 5.76 -27.96 -4.45
N ALA A 390 6.78 -27.53 -5.20
CA ALA A 390 8.03 -27.04 -4.64
C ALA A 390 7.85 -25.77 -3.80
N ARG A 391 7.00 -24.85 -4.25
CA ARG A 391 6.60 -23.66 -3.47
C ARG A 391 5.85 -24.02 -2.18
N CYS A 392 4.86 -24.91 -2.24
CA CYS A 392 4.14 -25.35 -1.03
C CYS A 392 5.05 -26.08 -0.02
N ALA A 393 6.11 -26.74 -0.49
CA ALA A 393 7.10 -27.42 0.35
C ALA A 393 8.22 -26.49 0.85
N GLY A 394 8.23 -25.21 0.47
CA GLY A 394 9.27 -24.25 0.86
C GLY A 394 10.66 -24.50 0.24
N LEU A 395 10.72 -25.24 -0.88
CA LEU A 395 11.96 -25.63 -1.55
C LEU A 395 12.44 -24.61 -2.61
N LEU A 396 11.63 -23.59 -2.88
CA LEU A 396 11.85 -22.46 -3.80
C LEU A 396 11.25 -21.20 -3.19
#